data_AF-A0A2U3WXI2-F1
#
_entry.id   AF-A0A2U3WXI2-F1
#
_cell.length_a   1.000
_cell.length_b   1.000
_cell.length_c   1.000
_cell.angle_alpha   90.00
_cell.angle_beta   90.00
_cell.angle_gamma   90.00
#
_symmetry.space_group_name_H-M   'P 1'
#
loop_
_entity.id
_entity.type
_entity.pdbx_description
1 polymer ?
#
loop_
_entity_poly.entity_id
_entity_poly.type
_entity_poly.pdbx_seq_one_letter_code
_entity_poly.pdbx_strand_id
1 'polypeptide(L)'
;MATTQSVDSPRIFGVYDSQQMVWILKENSLIATPFSRNVRPVSLDLTTCTDKEFHDAGKGNPVYLGIKGNHLCLFCAEIQGQPTLQLKEKKIMDMSKEKKAQKPFLFFHSREGSTSTFESVSYLDWFIANSKMASQPVILTKERGKNYTTNFYLDPQD
;
A
#
# COMPACT_ATOMS: atom_id res chain seq x y z
N MET A 1 0.91 3.07 37.91
CA MET A 1 0.16 3.90 36.96
C MET A 1 0.23 3.22 35.61
N ALA A 2 -0.90 2.79 35.06
CA ALA A 2 -0.96 2.15 33.76
C ALA A 2 -0.63 3.19 32.69
N THR A 3 0.46 2.98 31.96
CA THR A 3 0.75 3.74 30.74
C THR A 3 -0.33 3.39 29.73
N THR A 4 -1.19 4.35 29.42
CA THR A 4 -2.08 4.31 28.26
C THR A 4 -1.21 4.09 27.04
N GLN A 5 -1.23 2.87 26.49
CA GLN A 5 -0.73 2.63 25.14
C GLN A 5 -1.61 3.46 24.23
N SER A 6 -1.08 4.56 23.70
CA SER A 6 -1.72 5.29 22.62
C SER A 6 -1.90 4.30 21.48
N VAL A 7 -3.16 3.95 21.19
CA VAL A 7 -3.48 3.16 20.01
C VAL A 7 -3.13 4.07 18.83
N ASP A 8 -1.93 3.89 18.28
CA ASP A 8 -1.48 4.67 17.13
C ASP A 8 -2.43 4.36 15.99
N SER A 9 -3.27 5.34 15.65
CA SER A 9 -4.29 5.20 14.64
C SER A 9 -3.62 5.21 13.27
N PRO A 10 -4.13 4.50 12.26
CA PRO A 10 -3.49 4.51 10.96
C PRO A 10 -3.57 5.93 10.40
N ARG A 11 -2.48 6.38 9.79
CA ARG A 11 -2.45 7.65 9.08
C ARG A 11 -3.20 7.50 7.76
N ILE A 12 -3.93 8.54 7.37
CA ILE A 12 -4.81 8.47 6.22
C ILE A 12 -4.25 9.33 5.10
N PHE A 13 -4.15 8.77 3.90
CA PHE A 13 -3.62 9.48 2.74
C PHE A 13 -4.53 9.35 1.52
N GLY A 14 -4.65 10.45 0.77
CA GLY A 14 -4.94 10.38 -0.65
C GLY A 14 -3.72 9.84 -1.39
N VAL A 15 -3.94 9.03 -2.42
CA VAL A 15 -2.86 8.42 -3.22
C VAL A 15 -3.06 8.72 -4.69
N TYR A 16 -2.02 9.23 -5.33
CA TYR A 16 -1.99 9.44 -6.77
C TYR A 16 -0.57 9.39 -7.33
N ASP A 17 -0.43 9.18 -8.63
CA ASP A 17 0.87 9.18 -9.31
C ASP A 17 1.14 10.50 -10.07
N SER A 18 2.31 10.59 -10.71
CA SER A 18 2.70 11.77 -11.50
C SER A 18 1.81 12.08 -12.70
N GLN A 19 0.97 11.13 -13.13
CA GLN A 19 -0.03 11.32 -14.19
C GLN A 19 -1.41 11.68 -13.63
N GLN A 20 -1.49 12.01 -12.34
CA GLN A 20 -2.75 12.30 -11.63
C GLN A 20 -3.73 11.11 -11.64
N MET A 21 -3.20 9.88 -11.73
CA MET A 21 -4.01 8.68 -11.57
C MET A 21 -4.25 8.45 -10.08
N VAL A 22 -5.51 8.45 -9.70
CA VAL A 22 -5.97 8.08 -8.35
C VAL A 22 -6.38 6.63 -8.31
N TRP A 23 -6.33 6.02 -7.12
CA TRP A 23 -6.84 4.67 -6.93
C TRP A 23 -8.33 4.71 -6.60
N ILE A 24 -9.10 3.86 -7.25
CA ILE A 24 -10.50 3.58 -6.90
C ILE A 24 -10.66 2.10 -6.56
N LEU A 25 -11.63 1.80 -5.69
CA LEU A 25 -12.03 0.42 -5.45
C LEU A 25 -13.14 0.05 -6.43
N LYS A 26 -12.89 -0.98 -7.25
CA LYS A 26 -13.91 -1.59 -8.10
C LYS A 26 -14.00 -3.07 -7.75
N GLU A 27 -15.17 -3.47 -7.26
CA GLU A 27 -15.38 -4.82 -6.70
C GLU A 27 -14.37 -5.09 -5.57
N ASN A 28 -13.40 -5.97 -5.79
CA ASN A 28 -12.34 -6.28 -4.82
C ASN A 28 -10.93 -6.01 -5.38
N SER A 29 -10.81 -5.08 -6.32
CA SER A 29 -9.56 -4.69 -6.96
C SER A 29 -9.36 -3.18 -6.95
N LEU A 30 -8.12 -2.74 -6.80
CA LEU A 30 -7.75 -1.34 -6.98
C LEU A 30 -7.52 -1.07 -8.47
N ILE A 31 -8.13 -0.01 -8.97
CA ILE A 31 -7.98 0.46 -10.35
C ILE A 31 -7.38 1.86 -10.32
N ALA A 32 -6.33 2.09 -11.10
CA ALA A 32 -5.74 3.41 -11.31
C ALA A 32 -6.46 4.11 -12.46
N THR A 33 -7.03 5.29 -12.20
CA THR A 33 -7.78 6.05 -13.21
C THR A 33 -7.53 7.55 -13.06
N PRO A 34 -7.58 8.34 -14.14
CA PRO A 34 -7.38 9.79 -14.04
C PRO A 34 -8.42 10.41 -13.10
N PHE A 35 -7.98 11.31 -12.23
CA PHE A 35 -8.91 12.03 -11.36
C PHE A 35 -9.90 12.87 -12.18
N SER A 36 -11.18 12.82 -11.81
CA SER A 36 -12.23 13.67 -12.36
C SER A 36 -13.34 13.87 -11.32
N ARG A 37 -14.26 14.82 -11.56
CA ARG A 37 -15.35 15.14 -10.60
C ARG A 37 -16.25 13.95 -10.26
N ASN A 38 -16.36 12.97 -11.15
CA ASN A 38 -17.19 11.78 -11.00
C ASN A 38 -16.44 10.59 -10.40
N VAL A 39 -15.11 10.71 -10.23
CA VAL A 39 -14.28 9.70 -9.60
C VAL A 39 -14.28 9.94 -8.09
N ARG A 40 -14.39 8.85 -7.33
CA ARG A 40 -14.27 8.84 -5.86
C ARG A 40 -13.03 8.01 -5.49
N PRO A 41 -11.88 8.66 -5.25
CA PRO A 41 -10.68 7.98 -4.83
C PRO A 41 -10.88 7.23 -3.51
N VAL A 42 -10.16 6.14 -3.32
CA VAL A 42 -9.98 5.56 -1.99
C VAL A 42 -9.02 6.43 -1.17
N SER A 43 -9.14 6.36 0.14
CA SER A 43 -8.09 6.81 1.05
C SER A 43 -7.33 5.59 1.57
N LEU A 44 -6.01 5.69 1.64
CA LEU A 44 -5.14 4.65 2.19
C LEU A 44 -4.95 4.84 3.68
N ASP A 45 -5.22 3.79 4.45
CA ASP A 45 -4.75 3.65 5.82
C ASP A 45 -3.32 3.11 5.80
N LEU A 46 -2.39 3.77 6.49
CA LEU A 46 -1.01 3.33 6.62
C LEU A 46 -0.63 3.25 8.10
N THR A 47 -0.08 2.10 8.50
CA THR A 47 0.47 1.91 9.85
C THR A 47 1.77 1.11 9.80
N THR A 48 2.72 1.47 10.66
CA THR A 48 4.02 0.82 10.72
C THR A 48 3.92 -0.53 11.42
N CYS A 49 4.57 -1.54 10.87
CA CYS A 49 4.73 -2.83 11.53
C CYS A 49 5.75 -2.71 12.67
N THR A 50 5.38 -3.20 13.85
CA THR A 50 6.26 -3.20 15.04
C THR A 50 7.05 -4.49 15.21
N ASP A 51 6.82 -5.48 14.36
CA ASP A 51 7.54 -6.75 14.38
C ASP A 51 8.97 -6.56 13.86
N LYS A 52 9.93 -6.66 14.78
CA LYS A 52 11.35 -6.44 14.49
C LYS A 52 11.96 -7.51 13.59
N GLU A 53 11.32 -8.67 13.44
CA GLU A 53 11.77 -9.73 12.52
C GLU A 53 11.85 -9.21 11.07
N PHE A 54 10.94 -8.31 10.70
CA PHE A 54 10.86 -7.76 9.35
C PHE A 54 11.52 -6.39 9.20
N HIS A 55 12.22 -5.90 10.23
CA HIS A 55 13.01 -4.68 10.12
C HIS A 55 14.24 -4.94 9.25
N ASP A 56 14.39 -4.13 8.20
CA ASP A 56 15.59 -4.11 7.37
C ASP A 56 16.39 -2.83 7.67
N ALA A 57 17.67 -2.95 8.03
CA ALA A 57 18.49 -1.81 8.44
C ALA A 57 18.67 -0.75 7.33
N GLY A 58 18.50 -1.13 6.05
CA GLY A 58 18.57 -0.23 4.90
C GLY A 58 17.22 0.34 4.47
N LYS A 59 16.11 -0.39 4.71
CA LYS A 59 14.74 0.02 4.27
C LYS A 59 13.83 0.52 5.40
N GLY A 60 14.22 0.31 6.66
CA GLY A 60 13.44 0.63 7.84
C GLY A 60 12.36 -0.40 8.17
N ASN A 61 11.41 0.00 9.02
CA ASN A 61 10.29 -0.88 9.39
C ASN A 61 9.27 -0.94 8.23
N PRO A 62 8.75 -2.13 7.90
CA PRO A 62 7.72 -2.26 6.89
C PRO A 62 6.40 -1.68 7.40
N VAL A 63 5.50 -1.41 6.47
CA VAL A 63 4.16 -0.85 6.72
C VAL A 63 3.08 -1.82 6.27
N TYR A 64 1.92 -1.69 6.88
CA TYR A 64 0.66 -2.22 6.37
C TYR A 64 -0.08 -1.12 5.61
N LEU A 65 -0.80 -1.53 4.56
CA LEU A 65 -1.62 -0.65 3.73
C LEU A 65 -3.05 -1.18 3.71
N GLY A 66 -3.99 -0.35 4.12
CA GLY A 66 -5.41 -0.62 4.17
C GLY A 66 -6.22 0.38 3.34
N ILE A 67 -7.46 0.05 3.05
CA ILE A 67 -8.42 0.97 2.42
C ILE A 67 -9.32 1.54 3.51
N LYS A 68 -9.25 2.85 3.76
CA LYS A 68 -10.01 3.53 4.81
C LYS A 68 -11.50 3.25 4.65
N GLY A 69 -12.15 2.96 5.77
CA GLY A 69 -13.59 2.68 5.82
C GLY A 69 -13.97 1.29 5.32
N ASN A 70 -12.98 0.51 4.87
CA ASN A 70 -13.16 -0.86 4.42
C ASN A 70 -12.30 -1.77 5.30
N HIS A 71 -12.78 -2.98 5.57
CA HIS A 71 -11.94 -4.01 6.18
C HIS A 71 -11.09 -4.69 5.10
N LEU A 72 -10.40 -3.93 4.25
CA LEU A 72 -9.60 -4.45 3.14
C LEU A 72 -8.16 -3.97 3.28
N CYS A 73 -7.21 -4.91 3.26
CA CYS A 73 -5.78 -4.63 3.27
C CYS A 73 -5.11 -5.16 2.02
N LEU A 74 -4.07 -4.46 1.57
CA LEU A 74 -3.24 -4.88 0.44
C LEU A 74 -2.45 -6.12 0.84
N PHE A 75 -2.41 -7.08 -0.08
CA PHE A 75 -1.84 -8.39 0.14
C PHE A 75 -1.09 -8.84 -1.12
N CYS A 76 0.13 -9.31 -0.95
CA CYS A 76 0.90 -9.93 -2.03
C CYS A 76 0.53 -11.41 -2.11
N ALA A 77 -0.01 -11.84 -3.25
CA ALA A 77 -0.29 -13.24 -3.54
C ALA A 77 0.61 -13.76 -4.65
N GLU A 78 0.67 -15.08 -4.80
CA GLU A 78 1.21 -15.71 -6.00
C GLU A 78 0.07 -16.36 -6.78
N ILE A 79 -0.05 -16.02 -8.06
CA ILE A 79 -1.00 -16.64 -8.97
C ILE A 79 -0.22 -17.13 -10.17
N GLN A 80 -0.29 -18.44 -10.45
CA GLN A 80 0.43 -19.07 -11.57
C GLN A 80 1.95 -18.77 -11.58
N GLY A 81 2.56 -18.70 -10.39
CA GLY A 81 4.00 -18.43 -10.23
C GLY A 81 4.40 -16.96 -10.36
N GLN A 82 3.44 -16.03 -10.48
CA GLN A 82 3.72 -14.60 -10.55
C GLN A 82 3.18 -13.86 -9.31
N PRO A 83 4.00 -12.98 -8.69
CA PRO A 83 3.53 -12.08 -7.65
C PRO A 83 2.44 -11.13 -8.16
N THR A 84 1.35 -11.02 -7.40
CA THR A 84 0.19 -10.19 -7.73
C THR A 84 -0.27 -9.41 -6.51
N LEU A 85 -0.79 -8.21 -6.75
CA LEU A 85 -1.43 -7.41 -5.71
C LEU A 85 -2.91 -7.81 -5.59
N GLN A 86 -3.36 -8.05 -4.38
CA GLN A 86 -4.74 -8.42 -4.06
C GLN A 86 -5.24 -7.60 -2.87
N LEU A 87 -6.56 -7.55 -2.68
CA LEU A 87 -7.18 -7.09 -1.45
C LEU A 87 -7.71 -8.29 -0.65
N LYS A 88 -7.38 -8.33 0.64
CA LYS A 88 -7.86 -9.33 1.59
C LYS A 88 -8.70 -8.68 2.67
N GLU A 89 -9.80 -9.35 3.03
CA GLU A 89 -10.65 -8.89 4.12
C GLU A 89 -9.92 -9.01 5.45
N LYS A 90 -9.44 -7.87 5.96
CA LYS A 90 -8.75 -7.73 7.23
C LYS A 90 -8.75 -6.28 7.68
N LYS A 91 -8.89 -6.06 8.99
CA LYS A 91 -8.76 -4.75 9.60
C LYS A 91 -7.27 -4.46 9.84
N ILE A 92 -6.80 -3.33 9.33
CA ILE A 92 -5.39 -2.91 9.48
C ILE A 92 -4.96 -2.81 10.95
N MET A 93 -5.88 -2.38 11.82
CA MET A 93 -5.63 -2.24 13.26
C MET A 93 -5.56 -3.56 14.02
N ASP A 94 -6.16 -4.62 13.49
CA ASP A 94 -6.02 -5.94 14.08
C ASP A 94 -4.64 -6.50 13.72
N MET A 95 -4.21 -6.27 12.48
CA MET A 95 -2.88 -6.68 11.98
C MET A 95 -1.73 -5.98 12.70
N SER A 96 -1.85 -4.68 12.98
CA SER A 96 -0.79 -3.94 13.68
C SER A 96 -0.61 -4.39 15.14
N LYS A 97 -1.62 -5.03 15.72
CA LYS A 97 -1.59 -5.56 17.10
C LYS A 97 -1.20 -7.04 17.17
N GLU A 98 -1.12 -7.73 16.03
CA GLU A 98 -0.69 -9.13 16.01
C GLU A 98 0.76 -9.25 16.49
N LYS A 99 1.02 -10.25 17.35
CA LYS A 99 2.37 -10.51 17.88
C LYS A 99 3.37 -10.91 16.80
N LYS A 100 2.88 -11.50 15.71
CA LYS A 100 3.67 -11.94 14.56
C LYS A 100 3.05 -11.35 13.31
N ALA A 101 3.83 -10.57 12.58
CA ALA A 101 3.37 -9.96 11.36
C ALA A 101 3.26 -10.99 10.23
N GLN A 102 2.25 -10.83 9.39
CA GLN A 102 2.04 -11.70 8.24
C GLN A 102 2.76 -11.07 7.03
N LYS A 103 3.92 -11.65 6.68
CA LYS A 103 4.81 -11.17 5.61
C LYS A 103 4.12 -10.77 4.30
N PRO A 104 3.09 -11.48 3.78
CA PRO A 104 2.37 -11.09 2.56
C PRO A 104 1.66 -9.73 2.59
N PHE A 105 1.36 -9.21 3.77
CA PHE A 105 0.71 -7.90 3.94
C PHE A 105 1.68 -6.74 4.12
N LEU A 106 2.98 -7.04 4.20
CA LEU A 106 4.00 -6.05 4.52
C LEU A 106 4.62 -5.47 3.25
N PHE A 107 4.82 -4.16 3.28
CA PHE A 107 5.53 -3.42 2.25
C PHE A 107 6.61 -2.56 2.88
N PHE A 108 7.81 -2.51 2.30
CA PHE A 108 8.77 -1.49 2.65
C PHE A 108 8.33 -0.16 2.03
N HIS A 109 8.09 0.84 2.87
CA HIS A 109 7.82 2.20 2.43
C HIS A 109 9.13 2.98 2.37
N SER A 110 9.44 3.56 1.21
CA SER A 110 10.60 4.42 1.03
C SER A 110 10.20 5.74 0.40
N ARG A 111 10.88 6.83 0.79
CA ARG A 111 10.72 8.14 0.14
C ARG A 111 11.78 8.34 -0.93
N GLU A 112 11.34 8.71 -2.12
CA GLU A 112 12.19 9.10 -3.24
C GLU A 112 11.79 10.53 -3.65
N GLY A 113 12.57 11.50 -3.17
CA GLY A 113 12.22 12.92 -3.27
C GLY A 113 10.91 13.23 -2.53
N SER A 114 9.94 13.79 -3.25
CA SER A 114 8.59 14.09 -2.75
C SER A 114 7.60 12.92 -2.91
N THR A 115 8.03 11.79 -3.45
CA THR A 115 7.19 10.62 -3.71
C THR A 115 7.52 9.46 -2.77
N SER A 116 6.59 8.52 -2.67
CA SER A 116 6.71 7.29 -1.92
C SER A 116 6.71 6.10 -2.86
N THR A 117 7.50 5.07 -2.53
CA THR A 117 7.47 3.76 -3.16
C THR A 117 7.10 2.71 -2.12
N PHE A 118 6.48 1.62 -2.59
CA PHE A 118 6.06 0.52 -1.74
C PHE A 118 6.54 -0.79 -2.37
N GLU A 119 7.59 -1.37 -1.79
CA GLU A 119 8.15 -2.65 -2.22
C GLU A 119 7.57 -3.79 -1.38
N SER A 120 7.23 -4.91 -2.01
CA SER A 120 6.77 -6.10 -1.29
C SER A 120 7.88 -6.67 -0.40
N VAL A 121 7.57 -6.93 0.88
CA VAL A 121 8.50 -7.67 1.75
C VAL A 121 8.55 -9.16 1.36
N SER A 122 7.47 -9.69 0.77
CA SER A 122 7.39 -11.10 0.36
C SER A 122 8.13 -11.39 -0.94
N TYR A 123 8.20 -10.41 -1.84
CA TYR A 123 8.77 -10.56 -3.17
C TYR A 123 9.77 -9.44 -3.46
N LEU A 124 11.07 -9.76 -3.40
CA LEU A 124 12.16 -8.80 -3.58
C LEU A 124 12.08 -8.09 -4.93
N ASP A 125 12.30 -6.77 -4.92
CA ASP A 125 12.26 -5.86 -6.08
C ASP A 125 10.88 -5.73 -6.74
N TRP A 126 9.81 -6.25 -6.14
CA TRP A 126 8.45 -6.06 -6.65
C TRP A 126 7.80 -4.87 -5.96
N PHE A 127 7.44 -3.86 -6.73
CA PHE A 127 6.84 -2.61 -6.26
C PHE A 127 5.36 -2.56 -6.62
N ILE A 128 4.56 -1.93 -5.76
CA ILE A 128 3.21 -1.49 -6.15
C ILE A 128 3.34 -0.51 -7.31
N ALA A 129 2.51 -0.66 -8.33
CA ALA A 129 2.59 0.14 -9.53
C ALA A 129 1.24 0.41 -10.20
N ASN A 130 1.16 1.58 -10.83
CA ASN A 130 0.15 1.90 -11.83
C ASN A 130 0.70 1.65 -13.23
N SER A 131 -0.13 1.15 -14.14
CA SER A 131 0.13 1.28 -15.57
C SER A 131 0.04 2.75 -16.00
N LYS A 132 0.81 3.14 -17.02
CA LYS A 132 0.62 4.44 -17.71
C LYS A 132 -0.69 4.48 -18.51
N MET A 133 -1.32 3.33 -18.77
CA MET A 133 -2.64 3.26 -19.37
C MET A 133 -3.73 3.50 -18.31
N ALA A 134 -4.76 4.27 -18.68
CA ALA A 134 -5.89 4.55 -17.81
C ALA A 134 -6.75 3.33 -17.51
N SER A 135 -7.36 3.36 -16.32
CA SER A 135 -8.33 2.38 -15.85
C SER A 135 -7.80 0.95 -15.83
N GLN A 136 -6.52 0.82 -15.52
CA GLN A 136 -5.85 -0.47 -15.34
C GLN A 136 -5.77 -0.84 -13.85
N PRO A 137 -5.71 -2.13 -13.52
CA PRO A 137 -5.46 -2.57 -12.15
C PRO A 137 -4.15 -1.99 -11.58
N VAL A 138 -4.15 -1.72 -10.29
CA VAL A 138 -2.91 -1.51 -9.52
C VAL A 138 -2.27 -2.89 -9.30
N ILE A 139 -0.98 -3.02 -9.63
CA ILE A 139 -0.30 -4.32 -9.68
C ILE A 139 1.00 -4.32 -8.86
N LEU A 140 1.66 -5.48 -8.80
CA LEU A 140 3.08 -5.57 -8.45
C LEU A 140 3.91 -5.68 -9.74
N THR A 141 5.07 -5.03 -9.79
CA THR A 141 6.01 -5.15 -10.91
C THR A 141 7.47 -4.98 -10.48
N LYS A 142 8.38 -5.60 -11.23
CA LYS A 142 9.83 -5.31 -11.18
C LYS A 142 10.24 -4.17 -12.12
N GLU A 143 9.39 -3.81 -13.07
CA GLU A 143 9.70 -2.77 -14.05
C GLU A 143 9.38 -1.37 -13.53
N ARG A 144 10.42 -0.59 -13.24
CA ARG A 144 10.28 0.81 -12.82
C ARG A 144 10.44 1.77 -14.01
N GLY A 145 9.61 2.81 -14.09
CA GLY A 145 9.77 3.99 -14.98
C GLY A 145 9.36 3.84 -16.45
N LYS A 146 9.30 2.61 -16.99
CA LYS A 146 8.91 2.34 -18.40
C LYS A 146 7.40 2.46 -18.63
N ASN A 147 6.68 1.35 -18.61
CA ASN A 147 5.21 1.30 -18.79
C ASN A 147 4.46 1.49 -17.47
N TYR A 148 5.18 1.53 -16.36
CA TYR A 148 4.64 1.56 -15.02
C TYR A 148 5.25 2.69 -14.19
N THR A 149 4.42 3.28 -13.33
CA THR A 149 4.82 4.25 -12.32
C THR A 149 4.76 3.57 -10.96
N THR A 150 5.87 3.62 -10.22
CA THR A 150 6.02 3.05 -8.86
C THR A 150 6.08 4.11 -7.77
N ASN A 151 6.01 5.38 -8.16
CA ASN A 151 6.21 6.53 -7.31
C ASN A 151 4.87 7.24 -7.13
N PHE A 152 4.44 7.34 -5.88
CA PHE A 152 3.14 7.88 -5.51
C PHE A 152 3.31 9.11 -4.62
N TYR A 153 2.50 10.13 -4.88
CA TYR A 153 2.28 11.19 -3.92
C TYR A 153 1.29 10.69 -2.87
N LEU A 154 1.61 10.94 -1.60
CA LEU A 154 0.74 10.69 -0.47
C LEU A 154 0.31 12.04 0.09
N ASP A 155 -0.97 12.36 -0.02
CA ASP A 155 -1.56 13.59 0.48
C ASP A 155 -2.24 13.32 1.82
N PRO A 156 -1.70 13.79 2.96
CA PRO A 156 -2.32 13.56 4.27
C PRO A 156 -3.76 14.08 4.30
N GLN A 157 -4.69 13.28 4.81
CA GLN A 157 -6.10 13.66 4.98
C GLN A 157 -6.48 13.88 6.45
N ASP A 158 -5.48 14.18 7.27
CA ASP A 158 -5.57 14.45 8.71
C ASP A 158 -6.34 15.75 8.99
#